data_AF-A0AAD1ZWC4-F1
#
_entry.id   AF-A0AAD1ZWC4-F1
#
_cell.length_a   1.000
_cell.length_b   1.000
_cell.length_c   1.000
_cell.angle_alpha   90.00
_cell.angle_beta   90.00
_cell.angle_gamma   90.00
#
_symmetry.space_group_name_H-M   'P 1'
#
loop_
_entity.id
_entity.type
_entity.pdbx_description
1 polymer ?
#
loop_
_entity_poly.entity_id
_entity_poly.type
_entity_poly.pdbx_seq_one_letter_code
_entity_poly.pdbx_strand_id
1 'polypeptide(L)'
;MKGWWPRIVAAGSLRVLCLYDEKRRANPDPEIKKYVEKAREIAGVTIDPKLTKLSDKDIVEMILFPVVNEACRVLDESIVVKAADLDIPAVMGMGFSPYRGGIMFWADTLGSKYIYSRLEERSNLYGEFFKPCSYLALRAAKGALLVRISSYFFVH
;
A
#
# COMPACT_ATOMS: atom_id res chain seq x y z
N MET A 1 1.76 18.28 -9.30
CA MET A 1 0.80 17.18 -9.10
C MET A 1 -0.62 17.74 -9.15
N LYS A 2 -1.33 17.61 -10.28
CA LYS A 2 -2.75 17.99 -10.41
C LYS A 2 -3.61 16.72 -10.34
N GLY A 3 -3.72 16.12 -9.16
CA GLY A 3 -4.55 14.93 -8.94
C GLY A 3 -6.05 15.24 -8.99
N TRP A 4 -6.91 14.22 -9.10
CA TRP A 4 -8.37 14.41 -9.01
C TRP A 4 -8.86 14.89 -7.66
N TRP A 5 -8.14 14.54 -6.60
CA TRP A 5 -8.61 14.67 -5.23
C TRP A 5 -9.04 16.11 -4.87
N PRO A 6 -8.26 17.17 -5.18
CA PRO A 6 -8.69 18.55 -4.93
C PRO A 6 -9.93 18.96 -5.75
N ARG A 7 -10.16 18.37 -6.93
CA ARG A 7 -11.31 18.68 -7.80
C ARG A 7 -12.60 18.04 -7.30
N ILE A 8 -12.49 16.87 -6.67
CA ILE A 8 -13.61 16.16 -6.05
C ILE A 8 -14.05 16.89 -4.77
N VAL A 9 -13.09 17.30 -3.93
CA VAL A 9 -13.40 18.04 -2.69
C VAL A 9 -14.01 19.42 -2.99
N ALA A 10 -13.58 20.08 -4.07
CA ALA A 10 -14.15 21.35 -4.52
C ALA A 10 -15.62 21.25 -4.96
N ALA A 11 -16.12 20.05 -5.28
CA ALA A 11 -17.53 19.81 -5.61
C ALA A 11 -18.45 19.71 -4.38
N GLY A 12 -17.93 19.93 -3.17
CA GLY A 12 -18.74 20.23 -1.97
C GLY A 12 -19.34 19.02 -1.24
N SER A 13 -19.07 17.78 -1.66
CA SER A 13 -19.54 16.59 -0.93
C SER A 13 -18.39 15.92 -0.19
N LEU A 14 -18.44 15.91 1.15
CA LEU A 14 -17.61 15.04 2.00
C LEU A 14 -18.07 13.56 1.96
N ARG A 15 -19.07 13.22 1.13
CA ARG A 15 -19.66 11.88 0.97
C ARG A 15 -19.49 11.44 -0.48
N VAL A 16 -18.31 10.98 -0.86
CA VAL A 16 -17.99 10.68 -2.27
C VAL A 16 -17.93 9.17 -2.55
N LEU A 17 -17.52 8.38 -1.56
CA LEU A 17 -17.35 6.93 -1.72
C LEU A 17 -18.58 6.14 -1.23
N CYS A 18 -19.17 6.57 -0.11
CA CYS A 18 -20.28 5.89 0.54
C CYS A 18 -21.34 6.89 1.00
N LEU A 19 -22.59 6.50 0.85
CA LEU A 19 -23.73 7.11 1.53
C LEU A 19 -23.99 6.37 2.85
N TYR A 20 -24.45 7.10 3.86
CA TYR A 20 -24.80 6.51 5.14
C TYR A 20 -26.31 6.51 5.29
N ASP A 21 -26.90 5.35 5.62
CA ASP A 21 -28.31 5.24 5.94
C ASP A 21 -28.62 5.89 7.32
N GLU A 22 -29.90 5.99 7.68
CA GLU A 22 -30.33 6.53 8.98
C GLU A 22 -29.77 5.74 10.18
N LYS A 23 -29.32 4.50 9.95
CA LYS A 23 -28.67 3.62 10.93
C LYS A 23 -27.14 3.74 10.89
N ARG A 24 -26.58 4.72 10.19
CA ARG A 24 -25.14 4.97 9.98
C ARG A 24 -24.39 3.78 9.35
N ARG A 25 -25.04 2.97 8.52
CA ARG A 25 -24.39 1.93 7.72
C ARG A 25 -23.94 2.53 6.39
N ALA A 26 -22.69 2.25 6.01
CA ALA A 26 -22.13 2.68 4.75
C ALA A 26 -22.67 1.82 3.61
N ASN A 27 -23.26 2.46 2.59
CA ASN A 27 -23.68 1.85 1.34
C ASN A 27 -22.94 2.54 0.18
N PRO A 28 -22.52 1.83 -0.88
CA PRO A 28 -21.85 2.46 -2.02
C PRO A 28 -22.72 3.55 -2.63
N ASP A 29 -22.13 4.72 -2.88
CA ASP A 29 -22.85 5.79 -3.54
C ASP A 29 -23.14 5.41 -5.00
N PRO A 30 -24.41 5.34 -5.45
CA PRO A 30 -24.74 5.03 -6.84
C PRO A 30 -24.18 6.07 -7.83
N GLU A 31 -23.89 7.30 -7.39
CA GLU A 31 -23.33 8.34 -8.23
C GLU A 31 -21.82 8.21 -8.47
N ILE A 32 -21.11 7.38 -7.69
CA ILE A 32 -19.66 7.24 -7.78
C ILE A 32 -19.20 6.85 -9.18
N LYS A 33 -19.98 6.04 -9.89
CA LYS A 33 -19.68 5.61 -11.26
C LYS A 33 -19.59 6.80 -12.21
N LYS A 34 -20.52 7.75 -12.11
CA LYS A 34 -20.52 8.98 -12.91
C LYS A 34 -19.24 9.78 -12.67
N TYR A 35 -18.84 9.91 -11.41
CA TYR A 35 -17.62 10.62 -11.05
C TYR A 35 -16.39 9.91 -11.60
N VAL A 36 -16.29 8.58 -11.47
CA VAL A 36 -15.17 7.78 -11.99
C VAL A 36 -15.06 7.84 -13.53
N GLU A 37 -16.18 7.88 -14.25
CA GLU A 37 -16.19 8.03 -15.72
C GLU A 37 -15.73 9.42 -16.17
N LYS A 38 -16.36 10.48 -15.63
CA LYS A 38 -15.98 11.88 -15.92
C LYS A 38 -14.52 12.14 -15.61
N ALA A 39 -14.09 11.57 -14.50
CA ALA A 39 -12.73 11.53 -14.10
C ALA A 39 -11.88 10.92 -15.24
N ARG A 40 -12.06 9.65 -15.61
CA ARG A 40 -11.29 8.97 -16.67
C ARG A 40 -11.20 9.77 -17.97
N GLU A 41 -12.30 10.39 -18.40
CA GLU A 41 -12.33 11.27 -19.57
C GLU A 41 -11.33 12.44 -19.45
N ILE A 42 -11.33 13.14 -18.32
CA ILE A 42 -10.41 14.26 -18.06
C ILE A 42 -8.95 13.80 -18.08
N ALA A 43 -8.66 12.59 -17.59
CA ALA A 43 -7.31 12.07 -17.57
C ALA A 43 -6.86 11.48 -18.91
N GLY A 44 -7.78 11.23 -19.86
CA GLY A 44 -7.48 10.60 -21.14
C GLY A 44 -6.95 9.16 -21.00
N VAL A 45 -7.30 8.48 -19.90
CA VAL A 45 -6.77 7.14 -19.58
C VAL A 45 -7.76 6.07 -20.02
N THR A 46 -7.30 5.18 -20.91
CA THR A 46 -7.98 3.93 -21.24
C THR A 46 -7.85 2.93 -20.10
N ILE A 47 -8.94 2.24 -19.77
CA ILE A 47 -8.95 1.23 -18.70
C ILE A 47 -8.07 0.05 -19.13
N ASP A 48 -7.01 -0.24 -18.37
CA ASP A 48 -6.28 -1.50 -18.52
C ASP A 48 -7.23 -2.66 -18.18
N PRO A 49 -7.55 -3.57 -19.12
CA PRO A 49 -8.44 -4.70 -18.89
C PRO A 49 -8.00 -5.63 -17.76
N LYS A 50 -6.72 -5.57 -17.35
CA LYS A 50 -6.23 -6.31 -16.18
C LYS A 50 -6.71 -5.70 -14.86
N LEU A 51 -6.87 -4.38 -14.79
CA LEU A 51 -7.33 -3.69 -13.58
C LEU A 51 -8.80 -3.96 -13.25
N THR A 52 -9.62 -4.33 -14.24
CA THR A 52 -11.02 -4.72 -14.06
C THR A 52 -11.20 -6.16 -13.58
N LYS A 53 -10.13 -6.97 -13.54
CA LYS A 53 -10.16 -8.38 -13.10
C LYS A 53 -9.15 -8.68 -12.00
N LEU A 54 -8.81 -7.68 -11.17
CA LEU A 54 -7.91 -7.89 -10.04
C LEU A 54 -8.55 -8.80 -8.99
N SER A 55 -7.78 -9.75 -8.49
CA SER A 55 -8.17 -10.52 -7.31
C SER A 55 -8.04 -9.67 -6.04
N ASP A 56 -8.74 -10.04 -4.97
CA ASP A 56 -8.60 -9.39 -3.66
C ASP A 56 -7.13 -9.37 -3.19
N LYS A 57 -6.40 -10.45 -3.48
CA LYS A 57 -4.97 -10.53 -3.19
C LYS A 57 -4.19 -9.48 -3.98
N ASP A 58 -4.45 -9.33 -5.28
CA ASP A 58 -3.77 -8.32 -6.09
C ASP A 58 -4.06 -6.90 -5.58
N ILE A 59 -5.30 -6.62 -5.18
CA ILE A 59 -5.70 -5.33 -4.60
C ILE A 59 -4.91 -5.07 -3.31
N VAL A 60 -4.86 -6.04 -2.40
CA VAL A 60 -4.11 -5.94 -1.14
C VAL A 60 -2.62 -5.68 -1.42
N GLU A 61 -2.02 -6.43 -2.35
CA GLU A 61 -0.62 -6.25 -2.71
C GLU A 61 -0.36 -4.90 -3.39
N MET A 62 -1.27 -4.42 -4.24
CA MET A 62 -1.12 -3.12 -4.93
C MET A 62 -1.14 -1.96 -3.93
N ILE A 63 -1.90 -2.11 -2.85
CA ILE A 63 -1.99 -1.10 -1.80
C ILE A 63 -0.82 -1.22 -0.83
N LEU A 64 -0.52 -2.42 -0.33
CA LEU A 64 0.40 -2.58 0.79
C LEU A 64 1.87 -2.70 0.39
N PHE A 65 2.21 -3.23 -0.79
CA PHE A 65 3.62 -3.37 -1.16
C PHE A 65 4.34 -2.02 -1.34
N PRO A 66 3.72 -0.97 -1.91
CA PRO A 66 4.31 0.37 -1.88
C PRO A 66 4.54 0.90 -0.46
N VAL A 67 3.64 0.61 0.48
CA VAL A 67 3.80 1.02 1.88
C VAL A 67 4.96 0.27 2.53
N VAL A 68 5.10 -1.03 2.29
CA VAL A 68 6.26 -1.82 2.73
C VAL A 68 7.57 -1.28 2.13
N ASN A 69 7.54 -0.91 0.85
CA ASN A 69 8.69 -0.34 0.17
C ASN A 69 9.11 1.00 0.79
N GLU A 70 8.16 1.85 1.15
CA GLU A 70 8.41 3.11 1.85
C GLU A 70 8.95 2.85 3.27
N ALA A 71 8.36 1.90 3.99
CA ALA A 71 8.86 1.48 5.30
C ALA A 71 10.32 0.97 5.22
N CYS A 72 10.69 0.29 4.14
CA CYS A 72 12.08 -0.10 3.88
C CYS A 72 13.00 1.12 3.65
N ARG A 73 12.54 2.17 2.96
CA ARG A 73 13.31 3.42 2.79
C ARG A 73 13.53 4.13 4.12
N VAL A 74 12.48 4.28 4.92
CA VAL A 74 12.54 4.91 6.25
C VAL A 74 13.52 4.16 7.18
N LEU A 75 13.58 2.83 7.07
CA LEU A 75 14.57 2.01 7.76
C LEU A 75 16.00 2.20 7.24
N ASP A 76 16.19 2.29 5.92
CA ASP A 76 17.51 2.48 5.28
C ASP A 76 18.08 3.86 5.59
N GLU A 77 17.22 4.88 5.56
CA GLU A 77 17.54 6.27 5.90
C GLU A 77 17.75 6.49 7.41
N SER A 78 17.60 5.44 8.22
CA SER A 78 17.74 5.48 9.69
C SER A 78 16.82 6.51 10.37
N ILE A 79 15.69 6.84 9.76
CA ILE A 79 14.63 7.66 10.37
C ILE A 79 14.00 6.90 11.53
N VAL A 80 13.85 5.59 11.38
CA VAL A 80 13.46 4.68 12.46
C VAL A 80 14.59 3.70 12.76
N VAL A 81 14.71 3.31 14.03
CA VAL A 81 15.82 2.45 14.50
C VAL A 81 15.46 0.98 14.33
N LYS A 82 14.18 0.63 14.52
CA LYS A 82 13.69 -0.75 14.51
C LYS A 82 12.42 -0.85 13.68
N ALA A 83 12.17 -2.03 13.11
CA ALA A 83 10.90 -2.30 12.42
C ALA A 83 9.68 -2.19 13.35
N ALA A 84 9.86 -2.44 14.66
CA ALA A 84 8.82 -2.24 15.66
C ALA A 84 8.30 -0.78 15.72
N ASP A 85 9.16 0.19 15.43
CA ASP A 85 8.80 1.61 15.38
C ASP A 85 7.85 1.93 14.21
N LEU A 86 7.72 1.01 13.23
CA LEU A 86 6.79 1.07 12.11
C LEU A 86 5.56 0.18 12.33
N ASP A 87 5.76 -1.00 12.92
CA ASP A 87 4.69 -1.97 13.15
C ASP A 87 3.71 -1.51 14.23
N ILE A 88 4.19 -0.93 15.33
CA ILE A 88 3.32 -0.47 16.42
C ILE A 88 2.37 0.64 15.93
N PRO A 89 2.82 1.71 15.25
CA PRO A 89 1.91 2.71 14.70
C PRO A 89 1.01 2.18 13.58
N ALA A 90 1.46 1.19 12.79
CA ALA A 90 0.61 0.56 11.79
C ALA A 90 -0.59 -0.15 12.43
N VAL A 91 -0.37 -0.87 13.52
CA VAL A 91 -1.45 -1.54 14.27
C VAL A 91 -2.32 -0.53 15.02
N MET A 92 -1.71 0.37 15.81
CA MET A 92 -2.44 1.28 16.70
C MET A 92 -3.07 2.47 15.98
N GLY A 93 -2.45 2.96 14.91
CA GLY A 93 -2.86 4.17 14.19
C GLY A 93 -3.63 3.87 12.90
N MET A 94 -3.15 2.93 12.09
CA MET A 94 -3.78 2.60 10.80
C MET A 94 -4.80 1.45 10.87
N GLY A 95 -4.95 0.82 12.03
CA GLY A 95 -5.86 -0.31 12.22
C GLY A 95 -5.38 -1.59 11.54
N PHE A 96 -4.07 -1.75 11.31
CA PHE A 96 -3.52 -2.99 10.78
C PHE A 96 -3.77 -4.14 11.75
N SER A 97 -4.02 -5.34 11.23
CA SER A 97 -4.43 -6.48 12.06
C SER A 97 -3.34 -6.85 13.09
N PRO A 98 -3.62 -6.78 14.40
CA PRO A 98 -2.64 -7.10 15.44
C PRO A 98 -2.20 -8.57 15.39
N TYR A 99 -3.07 -9.47 14.95
CA TYR A 99 -2.75 -10.90 14.76
C TYR A 99 -1.71 -11.14 13.66
N ARG A 100 -1.46 -10.15 12.80
CA ARG A 100 -0.42 -10.19 11.77
C ARG A 100 0.85 -9.46 12.20
N GLY A 101 0.99 -9.10 13.48
CA GLY A 101 2.16 -8.45 14.09
C GLY A 101 2.31 -6.97 13.74
N GLY A 102 2.24 -6.65 12.45
CA GLY A 102 2.45 -5.32 11.89
C GLY A 102 2.76 -5.44 10.39
N ILE A 103 2.97 -4.32 9.72
CA ILE A 103 3.15 -4.31 8.27
C ILE A 103 4.50 -4.91 7.84
N MET A 104 5.57 -4.64 8.58
CA MET A 104 6.92 -5.19 8.33
C MET A 104 6.99 -6.66 8.72
N PHE A 105 6.42 -7.04 9.87
CA PHE A 105 6.30 -8.45 10.23
C PHE A 105 5.49 -9.23 9.18
N TRP A 106 4.33 -8.72 8.76
CA TRP A 106 3.53 -9.34 7.71
C TRP A 106 4.29 -9.44 6.38
N ALA A 107 5.04 -8.41 5.99
CA ALA A 107 5.88 -8.45 4.80
C ALA A 107 6.93 -9.57 4.85
N ASP A 108 7.52 -9.81 6.02
CA ASP A 108 8.46 -10.92 6.21
C ASP A 108 7.82 -12.30 6.07
N THR A 109 6.53 -12.44 6.43
CA THR A 109 5.81 -13.70 6.18
C THR A 109 5.61 -14.01 4.70
N LEU A 110 5.59 -12.98 3.84
CA LEU A 110 5.52 -13.14 2.39
C LEU A 110 6.89 -13.35 1.76
N GLY A 111 7.92 -12.73 2.34
CA GLY A 111 9.30 -12.83 1.91
C GLY A 111 9.74 -11.69 0.98
N SER A 112 10.94 -11.18 1.23
CA SER A 112 11.54 -10.05 0.51
C SER A 112 11.65 -10.27 -1.00
N LYS A 113 11.96 -11.49 -1.44
CA LYS A 113 12.03 -11.86 -2.87
C LYS A 113 10.69 -11.69 -3.59
N TYR A 114 9.60 -12.12 -2.96
CA TYR A 114 8.27 -12.04 -3.55
C TYR A 114 7.79 -10.60 -3.67
N ILE A 115 8.00 -9.81 -2.62
CA ILE A 115 7.60 -8.39 -2.61
C ILE A 115 8.41 -7.61 -3.65
N TYR A 116 9.72 -7.86 -3.72
CA TYR A 116 10.59 -7.25 -4.74
C TYR A 116 10.12 -7.55 -6.16
N SER A 117 9.89 -8.82 -6.50
CA SER A 117 9.50 -9.21 -7.87
C SER A 117 8.16 -8.61 -8.29
N ARG A 118 7.19 -8.56 -7.36
CA ARG A 118 5.87 -7.97 -7.62
C ARG A 118 5.92 -6.46 -7.78
N LEU A 119 6.79 -5.77 -7.04
CA LEU A 119 7.02 -4.34 -7.21
C LEU A 119 7.76 -4.04 -8.51
N GLU A 120 8.75 -4.84 -8.88
CA GLU A 120 9.47 -4.72 -10.16
C GLU A 120 8.53 -4.91 -11.36
N GLU A 121 7.71 -5.97 -11.34
CA GLU A 121 6.68 -6.23 -12.36
C GLU A 121 5.76 -5.00 -12.54
N ARG A 122 5.28 -4.45 -11.43
CA ARG A 122 4.38 -3.29 -11.44
C ARG A 122 5.09 -1.98 -11.80
N SER A 123 6.36 -1.84 -11.45
CA SER A 123 7.16 -0.68 -11.84
C SER A 123 7.31 -0.61 -13.35
N ASN A 124 7.45 -1.75 -14.01
CA ASN A 124 7.51 -1.83 -15.47
C ASN A 124 6.17 -1.49 -16.14
N LEU A 125 5.04 -1.82 -15.50
CA LEU A 125 3.70 -1.59 -16.04
C LEU A 125 3.14 -0.18 -15.74
N TYR A 126 3.32 0.29 -14.51
CA TYR A 126 2.66 1.47 -13.96
C TYR A 126 3.63 2.59 -13.57
N GLY A 127 4.95 2.36 -13.72
CA GLY A 127 5.98 3.37 -13.56
C GLY A 127 6.59 3.46 -12.15
N GLU A 128 7.33 4.54 -11.93
CA GLU A 128 8.25 4.75 -10.80
C GLU A 128 7.61 4.65 -9.40
N PHE A 129 6.28 4.79 -9.28
CA PHE A 129 5.59 4.65 -7.99
C PHE A 129 5.82 3.27 -7.35
N PHE A 130 5.94 2.21 -8.17
CA PHE A 130 6.16 0.85 -7.68
C PHE A 130 7.64 0.45 -7.63
N LYS A 131 8.57 1.38 -7.89
CA LYS A 131 9.99 1.06 -7.97
C LYS A 131 10.53 0.56 -6.62
N PRO A 132 11.07 -0.68 -6.56
CA PRO A 132 11.70 -1.19 -5.34
C PRO A 132 12.85 -0.29 -4.87
N CYS A 133 12.96 -0.07 -3.57
CA CYS A 133 14.09 0.65 -2.97
C CYS A 133 15.36 -0.24 -2.92
N SER A 134 16.50 0.41 -2.77
CA SER A 134 17.83 -0.23 -2.59
C SER A 134 17.83 -1.26 -1.47
N TYR A 135 17.25 -0.92 -0.31
CA TYR A 135 17.18 -1.80 0.84
C TYR A 135 16.45 -3.10 0.52
N LEU A 136 15.25 -3.00 -0.06
CA LEU A 136 14.45 -4.16 -0.45
C LEU A 136 15.18 -5.01 -1.49
N ALA A 137 15.82 -4.39 -2.49
CA ALA A 137 16.61 -5.09 -3.50
C ALA A 137 17.76 -5.89 -2.87
N LEU A 138 18.51 -5.30 -1.95
CA LEU A 138 19.61 -5.96 -1.23
C LEU A 138 19.11 -7.14 -0.38
N ARG A 139 17.97 -6.99 0.30
CA ARG A 139 17.37 -8.06 1.10
C ARG A 139 16.85 -9.20 0.24
N ALA A 140 16.18 -8.87 -0.87
CA ALA A 140 15.69 -9.84 -1.83
C ALA A 140 16.83 -10.65 -2.45
N ALA A 141 17.92 -9.99 -2.87
CA ALA A 141 19.11 -10.66 -3.42
C ALA A 141 19.71 -11.68 -2.43
N LYS A 142 19.71 -11.34 -1.14
CA LYS A 142 20.21 -12.22 -0.06
C LYS A 142 19.19 -13.26 0.42
N GLY A 143 17.92 -13.15 0.00
CA GLY A 143 16.82 -13.94 0.59
C GLY A 143 16.65 -13.69 2.09
N ALA A 144 17.03 -12.51 2.56
CA ALA A 144 16.98 -12.15 3.97
C ALA A 144 15.62 -11.54 4.33
N LEU A 145 15.27 -11.61 5.60
CA LEU A 145 14.16 -10.86 6.18
C LEU A 145 14.42 -9.35 6.08
N LEU A 146 13.33 -8.59 5.91
CA LEU A 146 13.28 -7.14 5.93
C LEU A 146 13.54 -6.61 7.33
N VAL A 147 13.00 -7.27 8.36
CA VAL A 147 13.30 -6.95 9.75
C VAL A 147 14.72 -7.41 10.06
N ARG A 148 15.57 -6.50 10.57
CA ARG A 148 16.85 -6.88 11.16
C ARG A 148 16.58 -7.69 12.43
N ILE A 149 16.84 -8.99 12.40
CA ILE A 149 17.05 -9.74 13.65
C ILE A 149 18.34 -9.19 14.24
N SER A 150 18.20 -8.34 15.26
CA SER A 150 19.31 -8.03 16.14
C SER A 150 19.66 -9.34 16.84
N SER A 151 20.86 -9.87 16.60
CA SER A 151 21.35 -11.15 17.15
C SER A 151 21.38 -11.22 18.70
N TYR A 152 20.88 -10.19 19.38
CA TYR A 152 20.87 -10.04 20.84
C TYR A 152 19.66 -10.67 21.53
N PHE A 153 18.73 -11.31 20.82
CA PHE A 153 17.52 -11.90 21.43
C PHE A 153 17.56 -13.43 21.60
N PHE A 154 18.67 -14.09 21.26
CA PHE A 154 18.88 -15.54 21.44
C PHE A 154 20.18 -15.85 22.20
N VAL A 155 20.46 -15.12 23.27
CA VAL A 155 21.42 -15.54 24.28
C VAL A 155 20.78 -15.28 25.64
N HIS A 156 20.00 -16.24 26.14
CA HIS A 156 19.81 -16.61 27.55
C HIS A 156 19.15 -17.98 27.62
#